data_AF-A0A1S8T850-F1
#
_entry.id   AF-A0A1S8T850-F1
#
_cell.length_a   1.000
_cell.length_b   1.000
_cell.length_c   1.000
_cell.angle_alpha   90.00
_cell.angle_beta   90.00
_cell.angle_gamma   90.00
#
_symmetry.space_group_name_H-M   'P 1'
#
loop_
_entity.id
_entity.type
_entity.pdbx_description
1 polymer ?
#
loop_
_entity_poly.entity_id
_entity_poly.type
_entity_poly.pdbx_seq_one_letter_code
_entity_poly.pdbx_strand_id
1 'polypeptide(L)'
;MKRKKINLKISNKPKKERKKIPAIPLTPEMAYRIEDQLQESKNEYKAKRDVILLNIALTTGYRMQDLVDLRVGDLRGFLKSGYFKIAEKKKINALKAKLEGYEYVAEDDDGDEVVITIEEIAEKKVKPREVEIIPELKPLLEDYLKGEKNRNFAFRTTKCSKKVKETGNAPYIPRESYSKIILGAAKKIATRTNEMDISEVEGITGHSLRKGYAMNIYETTGDINKVKEMLGHSTVEITKLYLWPIRTMKHEASSGLNKFIRKR
;
A
#
# COMPACT_ATOMS: atom_id res chain seq x y z
N MET A 1 36.17 -51.65 12.15
CA MET A 1 35.11 -50.64 12.36
C MET A 1 34.44 -50.32 11.03
N LYS A 2 33.17 -50.71 10.81
CA LYS A 2 32.43 -50.42 9.56
C LYS A 2 31.90 -48.97 9.62
N ARG A 3 32.34 -48.10 8.70
CA ARG A 3 31.81 -46.73 8.57
C ARG A 3 30.34 -46.79 8.12
N LYS A 4 29.41 -46.33 8.96
CA LYS A 4 27.99 -46.13 8.59
C LYS A 4 27.92 -45.02 7.54
N LYS A 5 27.48 -45.32 6.32
CA LYS A 5 27.07 -44.30 5.33
C LYS A 5 25.81 -43.61 5.85
N ILE A 6 25.93 -42.36 6.27
CA ILE A 6 24.80 -41.51 6.61
C ILE A 6 24.20 -41.00 5.30
N ASN A 7 23.09 -41.59 4.86
CA ASN A 7 22.31 -41.07 3.74
C ASN A 7 21.46 -39.90 4.24
N LEU A 8 21.91 -38.67 4.05
CA LEU A 8 21.09 -37.47 4.22
C LEU A 8 19.97 -37.45 3.16
N LYS A 9 18.77 -37.85 3.56
CA LYS A 9 17.56 -37.59 2.77
C LYS A 9 17.22 -36.10 2.89
N ILE A 10 17.51 -35.33 1.84
CA ILE A 10 17.10 -33.92 1.73
C ILE A 10 15.56 -33.90 1.67
N SER A 11 14.90 -33.58 2.79
CA SER A 11 13.44 -33.61 2.91
C SER A 11 12.73 -32.39 2.32
N ASN A 12 13.46 -31.38 1.87
CA ASN A 12 12.89 -30.17 1.29
C ASN A 12 13.51 -29.88 -0.07
N LYS A 13 12.83 -30.30 -1.14
CA LYS A 13 13.07 -29.74 -2.48
C LYS A 13 12.86 -28.22 -2.39
N PRO A 14 13.80 -27.37 -2.85
CA PRO A 14 13.59 -25.93 -2.86
C PRO A 14 12.32 -25.63 -3.65
N LYS A 15 11.40 -24.83 -3.08
CA LYS A 15 10.22 -24.34 -3.80
C LYS A 15 10.73 -23.70 -5.09
N LYS A 16 10.25 -24.15 -6.26
CA LYS A 16 10.55 -23.52 -7.56
C LYS A 16 10.42 -22.01 -7.38
N GLU A 17 11.54 -21.29 -7.56
CA GLU A 17 11.54 -19.83 -7.58
C GLU A 17 10.62 -19.39 -8.71
N ARG A 18 9.40 -18.99 -8.36
CA ARG A 18 8.53 -18.28 -9.30
C ARG A 18 9.23 -16.95 -9.56
N LYS A 19 9.63 -16.69 -10.81
CA LYS A 19 10.13 -15.38 -11.23
C LYS A 19 9.14 -14.34 -10.72
N LYS A 20 9.58 -13.40 -9.87
CA LYS A 20 8.71 -12.35 -9.33
C LYS A 20 8.26 -11.47 -10.49
N ILE A 21 7.01 -11.62 -10.91
CA ILE A 21 6.39 -10.72 -11.89
C ILE A 21 6.31 -9.34 -11.22
N PRO A 22 6.85 -8.27 -11.83
CA PRO A 22 6.73 -6.94 -11.28
C PRO A 22 5.26 -6.55 -11.23
N ALA A 23 4.83 -5.93 -10.13
CA ALA A 23 3.47 -5.45 -10.02
C ALA A 23 3.15 -4.46 -11.14
N ILE A 24 1.97 -4.58 -11.74
CA ILE A 24 1.48 -3.69 -12.82
C ILE A 24 0.80 -2.47 -12.17
N PRO A 25 1.02 -1.23 -12.67
CA PRO A 25 0.27 -0.06 -12.21
C PRO A 25 -1.22 -0.22 -12.51
N LEU A 26 -2.08 0.12 -11.55
CA LEU A 26 -3.52 0.22 -11.82
C LEU A 26 -3.79 1.52 -12.59
N THR A 27 -4.31 1.42 -13.81
CA THR A 27 -4.81 2.59 -14.55
C THR A 27 -6.15 3.07 -13.97
N PRO A 28 -6.59 4.31 -14.25
CA PRO A 28 -7.89 4.79 -13.81
C PRO A 28 -9.05 3.89 -14.24
N GLU A 29 -9.05 3.43 -15.50
CA GLU A 29 -10.07 2.51 -16.02
C GLU A 29 -10.12 1.18 -15.26
N MET A 30 -8.95 0.58 -14.98
CA MET A 30 -8.88 -0.64 -14.16
C MET A 30 -9.38 -0.39 -12.74
N ALA A 31 -9.06 0.78 -12.17
CA ALA A 31 -9.48 1.16 -10.82
C ALA A 31 -11.00 1.28 -10.72
N TYR A 32 -11.66 1.98 -11.66
CA TYR A 32 -13.12 2.12 -11.69
C TYR A 32 -13.82 0.78 -11.75
N ARG A 33 -13.39 -0.12 -12.65
CA ARG A 33 -13.98 -1.45 -12.77
C ARG A 33 -13.78 -2.30 -11.52
N ILE A 34 -12.60 -2.22 -10.92
CA ILE A 34 -12.32 -2.90 -9.65
C ILE A 34 -13.22 -2.34 -8.56
N GLU A 35 -13.41 -1.02 -8.50
CA GLU A 35 -14.33 -0.36 -7.57
C GLU A 35 -15.76 -0.89 -7.72
N ASP A 36 -16.31 -0.88 -8.94
CA ASP A 36 -17.64 -1.43 -9.25
C ASP A 36 -17.79 -2.87 -8.76
N GLN A 37 -16.79 -3.71 -9.04
CA GLN A 37 -16.77 -5.10 -8.58
C GLN A 37 -16.67 -5.22 -7.05
N LEU A 38 -15.99 -4.30 -6.36
CA LEU A 38 -15.96 -4.30 -4.90
C LEU A 38 -17.32 -3.90 -4.31
N GLN A 39 -18.05 -3.01 -4.98
CA GLN A 39 -19.39 -2.57 -4.59
C GLN A 39 -20.44 -3.70 -4.69
N GLU A 40 -20.28 -4.67 -5.59
CA GLU A 40 -21.14 -5.87 -5.69
C GLU A 40 -21.11 -6.79 -4.45
N SER A 41 -20.27 -6.51 -3.46
CA SER A 41 -20.19 -7.29 -2.23
C SER A 41 -21.51 -7.25 -1.44
N LYS A 42 -22.12 -8.41 -1.21
CA LYS A 42 -23.33 -8.58 -0.36
C LYS A 42 -23.20 -7.99 1.06
N ASN A 43 -21.97 -7.86 1.56
CA ASN A 43 -21.71 -7.20 2.84
C ASN A 43 -21.38 -5.72 2.56
N GLU A 44 -22.30 -4.83 2.95
CA GLU A 44 -22.21 -3.39 2.71
C GLU A 44 -20.99 -2.76 3.38
N TYR A 45 -20.71 -3.09 4.64
CA TYR A 45 -19.52 -2.59 5.34
C TYR A 45 -18.24 -3.02 4.60
N LYS A 46 -18.16 -4.28 4.17
CA LYS A 46 -17.02 -4.79 3.41
C LYS A 46 -16.85 -4.03 2.09
N ALA A 47 -17.95 -3.77 1.37
CA ALA A 47 -17.94 -3.02 0.12
C ALA A 47 -17.37 -1.61 0.35
N LYS A 48 -17.97 -0.85 1.28
CA LYS A 48 -17.53 0.50 1.65
C LYS A 48 -16.07 0.54 2.10
N ARG A 49 -15.66 -0.37 3.00
CA ARG A 49 -14.27 -0.47 3.47
C ARG A 49 -13.30 -0.69 2.32
N ASP A 50 -13.60 -1.64 1.44
CA ASP A 50 -12.67 -2.04 0.39
C ASP A 50 -12.50 -0.93 -0.67
N VAL A 51 -13.59 -0.22 -1.00
CA VAL A 51 -13.60 0.96 -1.90
C VAL A 51 -12.84 2.13 -1.28
N ILE A 52 -13.11 2.49 -0.03
CA ILE A 52 -12.41 3.60 0.62
C ILE A 52 -10.90 3.33 0.72
N LEU A 53 -10.52 2.10 1.06
CA LEU A 53 -9.10 1.72 1.11
C LEU A 53 -8.44 1.76 -0.27
N LEU A 54 -9.18 1.48 -1.34
CA LEU A 54 -8.71 1.57 -2.74
C LEU A 54 -8.45 3.04 -3.08
N ASN A 55 -9.42 3.90 -2.80
CA ASN A 55 -9.39 5.32 -3.12
C ASN A 55 -8.26 6.02 -2.36
N ILE A 56 -8.09 5.76 -1.06
CA ILE A 56 -6.96 6.31 -0.29
C ILE A 56 -5.64 5.83 -0.89
N ALA A 57 -5.49 4.54 -1.20
CA ALA A 57 -4.24 4.01 -1.73
C ALA A 57 -3.85 4.61 -3.09
N LEU A 58 -4.83 4.80 -3.99
CA LEU A 58 -4.64 5.38 -5.32
C LEU A 58 -4.43 6.89 -5.32
N THR A 59 -4.94 7.61 -4.31
CA THR A 59 -4.85 9.08 -4.23
C THR A 59 -3.68 9.56 -3.38
N THR A 60 -3.20 8.74 -2.44
CA THR A 60 -2.11 9.14 -1.53
C THR A 60 -0.77 8.45 -1.81
N GLY A 61 -0.81 7.33 -2.51
CA GLY A 61 0.35 6.48 -2.75
C GLY A 61 0.97 5.87 -1.50
N TYR A 62 0.34 5.88 -0.32
CA TYR A 62 0.89 5.17 0.86
C TYR A 62 0.99 3.67 0.59
N ARG A 63 1.93 2.99 1.27
CA ARG A 63 1.99 1.53 1.17
C ARG A 63 0.80 0.95 1.91
N MET A 64 0.32 -0.21 1.46
CA MET A 64 -0.83 -0.83 2.08
C MET A 64 -0.66 -1.10 3.58
N GLN A 65 0.56 -1.47 3.99
CA GLN A 65 0.87 -1.68 5.40
C GLN A 65 0.74 -0.40 6.24
N ASP A 66 0.95 0.78 5.66
CA ASP A 66 0.83 2.07 6.36
C ASP A 66 -0.63 2.53 6.49
N LEU A 67 -1.56 1.90 5.76
CA LEU A 67 -2.98 2.29 5.72
C LEU A 67 -3.89 1.36 6.51
N VAL A 68 -3.69 0.05 6.43
CA VAL A 68 -4.68 -0.94 6.91
C VAL A 68 -4.97 -0.86 8.41
N ASP A 69 -4.01 -0.45 9.23
CA ASP A 69 -4.13 -0.40 10.69
C ASP A 69 -4.35 1.01 11.24
N LEU A 70 -4.67 1.97 10.37
CA LEU A 70 -5.15 3.28 10.80
C LEU A 70 -6.42 3.12 11.64
N ARG A 71 -6.54 3.95 12.67
CA ARG A 71 -7.74 4.05 13.49
C ARG A 71 -8.70 5.09 12.91
N VAL A 72 -9.96 4.97 13.31
CA VAL A 72 -11.00 5.97 12.98
C VAL A 72 -10.61 7.35 13.51
N GLY A 73 -9.98 7.41 14.69
CA GLY A 73 -9.45 8.65 15.25
C GLY A 73 -8.39 9.32 14.36
N ASP A 74 -7.50 8.53 13.77
CA ASP A 74 -6.43 9.03 12.88
C ASP A 74 -7.05 9.65 11.63
N LEU A 75 -7.97 8.94 10.97
CA LEU A 75 -8.65 9.44 9.76
C LEU A 75 -9.47 10.71 10.04
N ARG A 76 -10.14 10.80 11.21
CA ARG A 76 -10.83 12.03 11.63
C ARG A 76 -9.86 13.17 11.87
N GLY A 77 -8.68 12.89 12.43
CA GLY A 77 -7.60 13.87 12.57
C GLY A 77 -7.13 14.40 11.20
N PHE A 78 -6.95 13.49 10.24
CA PHE A 78 -6.57 13.85 8.88
C PHE A 78 -7.62 14.73 8.21
N LEU A 79 -8.91 14.36 8.28
CA LEU A 79 -10.02 15.15 7.75
C LEU A 79 -10.09 16.56 8.32
N LYS A 80 -9.80 16.72 9.62
CA LYS A 80 -9.74 18.04 10.27
C LYS A 80 -8.57 18.87 9.76
N SER A 81 -7.41 18.26 9.57
CA SER A 81 -6.21 18.96 9.11
C SER A 81 -6.18 19.21 7.60
N GLY A 82 -6.94 18.44 6.81
CA GLY A 82 -6.89 18.44 5.35
C GLY A 82 -5.76 17.59 4.75
N TYR A 83 -4.94 16.93 5.57
CA TYR A 83 -3.78 16.14 5.12
C TYR A 83 -3.75 14.76 5.80
N PHE A 84 -3.42 13.73 5.02
CA PHE A 84 -2.91 12.47 5.55
C PHE A 84 -1.50 12.69 6.09
N LYS A 85 -1.32 12.61 7.41
CA LYS A 85 -0.01 12.77 8.06
C LYS A 85 0.42 11.44 8.66
N ILE A 86 1.22 10.67 7.91
CA ILE A 86 1.56 9.29 8.29
C ILE A 86 3.09 9.12 8.35
N ALA A 87 3.58 8.68 9.51
CA ALA A 87 4.94 8.20 9.67
C ALA A 87 5.06 6.78 9.05
N GLU A 88 5.82 6.66 7.96
CA GLU A 88 5.91 5.40 7.23
C GLU A 88 6.63 4.32 8.04
N LYS A 89 6.02 3.14 8.18
CA LYS A 89 6.54 2.05 9.02
C LYS A 89 7.86 1.50 8.55
N LYS A 90 8.12 1.56 7.24
CA LYS A 90 9.42 1.17 6.69
C LYS A 90 10.55 2.02 7.28
N LYS A 91 10.32 3.32 7.52
CA LYS A 91 11.30 4.23 8.13
C LYS A 91 11.40 4.00 9.64
N ILE A 92 10.26 3.82 10.31
CA ILE A 92 10.20 3.47 11.74
C ILE A 92 11.01 2.20 11.99
N ASN A 93 10.69 1.10 11.30
CA ASN A 93 11.37 -0.19 11.51
C ASN A 93 12.87 -0.13 11.17
N ALA A 94 13.26 0.65 10.15
CA ALA A 94 14.68 0.85 9.84
C ALA A 94 15.42 1.63 10.93
N LEU A 95 14.74 2.55 11.62
CA LEU A 95 15.30 3.25 12.77
C LEU A 95 15.33 2.34 14.00
N LYS A 96 14.27 1.58 14.28
CA LYS A 96 14.24 0.60 15.37
C LYS A 96 15.42 -0.37 15.29
N ALA A 97 15.64 -0.96 14.12
CA ALA A 97 16.75 -1.90 13.88
C ALA A 97 18.15 -1.26 14.10
N LYS A 98 18.28 0.07 14.00
CA LYS A 98 19.54 0.77 14.30
C LYS A 98 19.71 1.07 15.79
N LEU A 99 18.60 1.16 16.52
CA LEU A 99 18.56 1.47 17.95
C LEU A 99 18.54 0.20 18.81
N GLU A 100 18.28 -0.96 18.21
CA GLU A 100 18.36 -2.25 18.91
C GLU A 100 19.74 -2.46 19.55
N GLY A 101 19.74 -3.00 20.78
CA GLY A 101 20.96 -3.30 21.54
C GLY A 101 21.45 -2.18 22.46
N TYR A 102 20.72 -1.08 22.57
CA TYR A 102 21.02 0.05 23.46
C TYR A 102 19.85 0.30 24.42
N GLU A 103 20.19 0.73 25.62
CA GLU A 103 19.24 1.31 26.57
C GLU A 103 19.25 2.83 26.40
N TYR A 104 18.07 3.43 26.42
CA TYR A 104 17.90 4.86 26.20
C TYR A 104 17.20 5.48 27.39
N VAL A 105 17.80 6.54 27.91
CA VAL A 105 17.24 7.38 28.97
C VAL A 105 16.98 8.78 28.42
N ALA A 106 15.96 9.44 28.95
CA ALA A 106 15.69 10.85 28.74
C ALA A 106 15.29 11.50 30.07
N GLU A 107 15.55 12.79 30.20
CA GLU A 107 15.07 13.58 31.34
C GLU A 107 13.60 13.95 31.11
N ASP A 108 12.77 13.79 32.13
CA ASP A 108 11.41 14.33 32.14
C ASP A 108 11.37 15.81 32.56
N ASP A 109 10.16 16.37 32.66
CA ASP A 109 9.96 17.78 32.99
C ASP A 109 10.44 18.14 34.41
N ASP A 110 10.54 17.14 35.30
CA ASP A 110 11.02 17.28 36.68
C ASP A 110 12.54 17.04 36.80
N GLY A 111 13.19 16.65 35.69
CA GLY A 111 14.63 16.38 35.61
C GLY A 111 15.04 14.97 36.01
N ASP A 112 14.07 14.06 36.18
CA ASP A 112 14.33 12.67 36.52
C ASP A 112 14.67 11.85 35.26
N GLU A 113 15.62 10.91 35.37
CA GLU A 113 15.97 10.01 34.27
C GLU A 113 14.90 8.93 34.09
N VAL A 114 14.26 8.94 32.92
CA VAL A 114 13.24 7.98 32.51
C VAL A 114 13.75 7.11 31.37
N VAL A 115 13.63 5.80 31.51
CA VAL A 115 13.92 4.85 30.43
C VAL A 115 12.84 4.97 29.36
N ILE A 116 13.26 5.29 28.13
CA ILE A 116 12.37 5.45 26.98
C ILE A 116 12.47 4.28 26.03
N THR A 117 11.34 3.87 25.48
CA THR A 117 11.29 2.72 24.58
C THR A 117 11.79 3.08 23.17
N ILE A 118 12.35 2.09 22.47
CA ILE A 118 12.77 2.25 21.07
C ILE A 118 11.57 2.64 20.19
N GLU A 119 10.39 2.10 20.50
CA GLU A 119 9.09 2.48 19.92
C GLU A 119 8.88 3.99 19.97
N GLU A 120 8.93 4.58 21.16
CA GLU A 120 8.68 6.01 21.39
C GLU A 120 9.72 6.88 20.67
N ILE A 121 11.00 6.49 20.73
CA ILE A 121 12.07 7.21 20.02
C ILE A 121 11.82 7.20 18.51
N ALA A 122 11.50 6.03 17.95
CA ALA A 122 11.34 5.89 16.52
C ALA A 122 10.10 6.65 16.01
N GLU A 123 9.00 6.61 16.76
CA GLU A 123 7.77 7.34 16.41
C GLU A 123 7.96 8.85 16.50
N LYS A 124 8.67 9.36 17.51
CA LYS A 124 8.96 10.80 17.65
C LYS A 124 9.95 11.32 16.59
N LYS A 125 10.99 10.54 16.25
CA LYS A 125 12.06 10.99 15.33
C LYS A 125 11.68 10.87 13.86
N VAL A 126 10.82 9.93 13.47
CA VAL A 126 10.46 9.76 12.06
C VAL A 126 9.44 10.81 11.64
N LYS A 127 9.89 11.78 10.84
CA LYS A 127 9.02 12.80 10.24
C LYS A 127 7.91 12.15 9.40
N PRO A 128 6.63 12.48 9.68
CA PRO A 128 5.51 12.03 8.86
C PRO A 128 5.62 12.53 7.42
N ARG A 129 5.20 11.71 6.46
CA ARG A 129 4.90 12.19 5.11
C ARG A 129 3.51 12.79 5.14
N GLU A 130 3.34 13.94 4.50
CA GLU A 130 2.04 14.61 4.37
C GLU A 130 1.54 14.50 2.94
N VAL A 131 0.26 14.19 2.77
CA VAL A 131 -0.43 14.22 1.47
C VAL A 131 -1.78 14.87 1.64
N GLU A 132 -2.10 15.84 0.78
CA GLU A 132 -3.39 16.53 0.80
C GLU A 132 -4.54 15.55 0.54
N ILE A 133 -5.64 15.72 1.27
CA ILE A 133 -6.88 15.00 1.02
C ILE A 133 -7.59 15.70 -0.13
N ILE A 134 -7.71 15.01 -1.25
CA ILE A 134 -8.44 15.56 -2.40
C ILE A 134 -9.91 15.86 -2.02
N PRO A 135 -10.50 16.96 -2.52
CA PRO A 135 -11.86 17.37 -2.15
C PRO A 135 -12.92 16.28 -2.36
N GLU A 136 -12.80 15.50 -3.41
CA GLU A 136 -13.74 14.44 -3.79
C GLU A 136 -13.71 13.24 -2.83
N LEU A 137 -12.54 12.97 -2.21
CA LEU A 137 -12.39 11.87 -1.26
C LEU A 137 -12.96 12.24 0.11
N LYS A 138 -12.97 13.52 0.46
CA LYS A 138 -13.42 14.02 1.76
C LYS A 138 -14.85 13.58 2.14
N PRO A 139 -15.90 13.82 1.33
CA PRO A 139 -17.26 13.39 1.67
C PRO A 139 -17.40 11.87 1.77
N LEU A 140 -16.68 11.11 0.94
CA LEU A 140 -16.67 9.65 0.98
C LEU A 140 -16.09 9.12 2.30
N LEU A 141 -15.01 9.74 2.79
CA LEU A 141 -14.42 9.42 4.09
C LEU A 141 -15.33 9.81 5.25
N GLU A 142 -15.98 10.96 5.19
CA GLU A 142 -16.89 11.42 6.24
C GLU A 142 -18.09 10.47 6.39
N ASP A 143 -18.70 10.04 5.28
CA ASP A 143 -19.77 9.03 5.29
C ASP A 143 -19.28 7.70 5.86
N TYR A 144 -18.11 7.22 5.40
CA TYR A 144 -17.53 5.96 5.85
C TYR A 144 -17.26 5.91 7.37
N LEU A 145 -16.88 7.05 7.96
CA LEU A 145 -16.53 7.14 9.38
C LEU A 145 -17.75 7.45 10.27
N LYS A 146 -18.93 7.67 9.69
CA LYS A 146 -20.13 8.02 10.44
C LYS A 146 -20.54 6.89 11.38
N GLY A 147 -20.78 7.23 12.65
CA GLY A 147 -21.19 6.26 13.69
C GLY A 147 -20.08 5.36 14.23
N GLU A 148 -18.85 5.42 13.69
CA GLU A 148 -17.73 4.62 14.17
C GLU A 148 -17.03 5.24 15.40
N LYS A 149 -16.47 4.41 16.28
CA LYS A 149 -15.75 4.86 17.48
C LYS A 149 -14.27 5.10 17.14
N ASN A 150 -13.67 6.18 17.67
CA ASN A 150 -12.27 6.56 17.39
C ASN A 150 -11.24 5.45 17.65
N ARG A 151 -11.48 4.64 18.69
CA ARG A 151 -10.58 3.54 19.09
C ARG A 151 -10.59 2.34 18.14
N ASN A 152 -11.59 2.24 17.27
CA ASN A 152 -11.69 1.14 16.33
C ASN A 152 -10.67 1.31 15.20
N PHE A 153 -10.18 0.20 14.67
CA PHE A 153 -9.48 0.22 13.39
C PHE A 153 -10.44 0.67 12.29
N ALA A 154 -9.99 1.59 11.44
CA ALA A 154 -10.79 2.09 10.33
C ALA A 154 -11.10 0.98 9.32
N PHE A 155 -10.14 0.07 9.06
CA PHE A 155 -10.29 -0.99 8.07
C PHE A 155 -10.37 -2.37 8.73
N ARG A 156 -11.44 -2.65 9.48
CA ARG A 156 -11.58 -3.91 10.22
C ARG A 156 -11.90 -5.09 9.31
N THR A 157 -11.44 -6.28 9.69
CA THR A 157 -11.88 -7.52 9.05
C THR A 157 -13.35 -7.79 9.38
N THR A 158 -14.09 -8.36 8.43
CA THR A 158 -15.45 -8.87 8.65
C THR A 158 -15.46 -10.30 9.18
N LYS A 159 -14.31 -10.98 9.17
CA LYS A 159 -14.19 -12.32 9.74
C LYS A 159 -14.11 -12.22 11.26
N CYS A 160 -15.09 -12.75 11.97
CA CYS A 160 -14.97 -12.97 13.41
C CYS A 160 -13.76 -13.87 13.69
N SER A 161 -12.79 -13.36 14.44
CA SER A 161 -11.70 -14.17 14.99
C SER A 161 -11.90 -14.36 16.48
N LYS A 162 -11.31 -15.40 17.07
CA LYS A 162 -11.36 -15.63 18.53
C LYS A 162 -10.91 -14.39 19.32
N LYS A 163 -9.88 -13.67 18.82
CA LYS A 163 -9.38 -12.40 19.40
C LYS A 163 -10.42 -11.28 19.52
N VAL A 164 -11.44 -11.24 18.65
CA VAL A 164 -12.52 -10.22 18.73
C VAL A 164 -13.33 -10.41 20.01
N LYS A 165 -13.53 -11.67 20.43
CA LYS A 165 -14.30 -12.01 21.63
C LYS A 165 -13.60 -11.60 22.92
N GLU A 166 -12.26 -11.55 22.91
CA GLU A 166 -11.43 -11.26 24.09
C GLU A 166 -11.15 -9.76 24.27
N THR A 167 -10.93 -9.03 23.17
CA THR A 167 -10.49 -7.62 23.22
C THR A 167 -11.61 -6.60 22.98
N GLY A 168 -12.75 -7.06 22.48
CA GLY A 168 -13.87 -6.18 22.10
C GLY A 168 -13.60 -5.26 20.90
N ASN A 169 -12.41 -5.33 20.26
CA ASN A 169 -12.05 -4.56 19.08
C ASN A 169 -11.72 -5.50 17.91
N ALA A 170 -12.39 -5.32 16.77
CA ALA A 170 -12.15 -6.14 15.60
C ALA A 170 -10.76 -5.81 15.00
N PRO A 171 -9.91 -6.81 14.68
CA PRO A 171 -8.60 -6.53 14.11
C PRO A 171 -8.73 -5.91 12.72
N TYR A 172 -7.72 -5.15 12.32
CA TYR A 172 -7.65 -4.62 10.97
C TYR A 172 -7.46 -5.72 9.91
N ILE A 173 -7.76 -5.40 8.65
CA ILE A 173 -7.55 -6.31 7.52
C ILE A 173 -6.05 -6.45 7.20
N PRO A 174 -5.48 -7.67 7.18
CA PRO A 174 -4.08 -7.84 6.80
C PRO A 174 -3.81 -7.41 5.36
N ARG A 175 -2.64 -6.83 5.07
CA ARG A 175 -2.27 -6.35 3.72
C ARG A 175 -2.40 -7.45 2.65
N GLU A 176 -2.11 -8.70 3.00
CA GLU A 176 -2.18 -9.85 2.10
C GLU A 176 -3.63 -10.20 1.78
N SER A 177 -4.52 -10.04 2.76
CA SER A 177 -5.95 -10.25 2.56
C SER A 177 -6.51 -9.21 1.60
N TYR A 178 -6.13 -7.95 1.77
CA TYR A 178 -6.56 -6.90 0.85
C TYR A 178 -5.98 -7.07 -0.56
N SER A 179 -4.71 -7.45 -0.67
CA SER A 179 -4.10 -7.78 -1.98
C SER A 179 -4.87 -8.88 -2.72
N LYS A 180 -5.35 -9.90 -2.00
CA LYS A 180 -6.21 -10.96 -2.56
C LYS A 180 -7.60 -10.46 -2.94
N ILE A 181 -8.16 -9.49 -2.22
CA ILE A 181 -9.45 -8.89 -2.53
C ILE A 181 -9.36 -8.16 -3.89
N ILE A 182 -8.36 -7.30 -4.06
CA ILE A 182 -8.16 -6.56 -5.32
C ILE A 182 -7.89 -7.52 -6.49
N LEU A 183 -6.99 -8.49 -6.31
CA LEU A 183 -6.72 -9.49 -7.34
C LEU A 183 -7.97 -10.31 -7.67
N GLY A 184 -8.77 -10.68 -6.67
CA GLY A 184 -10.01 -11.42 -6.86
C GLY A 184 -11.05 -10.60 -7.62
N ALA A 185 -11.18 -9.30 -7.33
CA ALA A 185 -12.05 -8.40 -8.08
C ALA A 185 -11.62 -8.31 -9.55
N ALA A 186 -10.34 -8.04 -9.81
CA ALA A 186 -9.79 -7.98 -11.15
C ALA A 186 -9.96 -9.30 -11.94
N LYS A 187 -9.73 -10.45 -11.30
CA LYS A 187 -9.93 -11.76 -11.95
C LYS A 187 -11.38 -11.99 -12.33
N LYS A 188 -12.34 -11.61 -11.49
CA LYS A 188 -13.76 -11.73 -11.82
C LYS A 188 -14.13 -10.89 -13.06
N ILE A 189 -13.63 -9.66 -13.14
CA ILE A 189 -13.86 -8.77 -14.28
C ILE A 189 -13.34 -9.43 -15.55
N ALA A 190 -12.08 -9.87 -15.54
CA ALA A 190 -11.46 -10.55 -16.68
C ALA A 190 -12.26 -11.78 -17.14
N THR A 191 -12.73 -12.61 -16.20
CA THR A 191 -13.50 -13.81 -16.54
C THR A 191 -14.92 -13.54 -17.04
N ARG A 192 -15.56 -12.45 -16.59
CA ARG A 192 -16.97 -12.17 -16.91
C ARG A 192 -17.15 -11.40 -18.21
N THR A 193 -16.24 -10.48 -18.47
CA THR A 193 -16.43 -9.47 -19.51
C THR A 193 -15.51 -9.69 -20.72
N ASN A 194 -14.49 -10.54 -20.59
CA ASN A 194 -13.37 -10.64 -21.54
C ASN A 194 -12.73 -9.27 -21.85
N GLU A 195 -12.96 -8.26 -21.00
CA GLU A 195 -12.47 -6.89 -21.21
C GLU A 195 -11.08 -6.65 -20.60
N MET A 196 -10.61 -7.57 -19.74
CA MET A 196 -9.25 -7.53 -19.19
C MET A 196 -8.54 -8.82 -19.56
N ASP A 197 -7.30 -8.70 -20.05
CA ASP A 197 -6.45 -9.86 -20.27
C ASP A 197 -6.08 -10.49 -18.91
N ILE A 198 -6.39 -11.77 -18.75
CA ILE A 198 -6.08 -12.55 -17.54
C ILE A 198 -4.59 -12.47 -17.19
N SER A 199 -3.71 -12.39 -18.20
CA SER A 199 -2.27 -12.30 -18.01
C SER A 199 -1.83 -10.96 -17.38
N GLU A 200 -2.54 -9.88 -17.65
CA GLU A 200 -2.32 -8.56 -17.03
C GLU A 200 -2.84 -8.52 -15.59
N VAL A 201 -3.90 -9.27 -15.30
CA VAL A 201 -4.50 -9.35 -13.97
C VAL A 201 -3.61 -10.06 -12.97
N GLU A 202 -2.82 -11.07 -13.39
CA GLU A 202 -1.95 -11.83 -12.49
C GLU A 202 -0.82 -10.98 -11.87
N GLY A 203 -0.49 -9.84 -12.49
CA GLY A 203 0.46 -8.86 -11.95
C GLY A 203 -0.13 -7.91 -10.91
N ILE A 204 -1.44 -7.97 -10.63
CA ILE A 204 -2.10 -7.09 -9.66
C ILE A 204 -1.80 -7.56 -8.23
N THR A 205 -1.13 -6.69 -7.47
CA THR A 205 -0.75 -6.94 -6.08
C THR A 205 -1.01 -5.71 -5.22
N GLY A 206 -0.77 -5.79 -3.90
CA GLY A 206 -0.86 -4.62 -3.03
C GLY A 206 0.13 -3.49 -3.38
N HIS A 207 1.08 -3.69 -4.30
CA HIS A 207 1.96 -2.62 -4.81
C HIS A 207 1.40 -1.96 -6.08
N SER A 208 0.42 -2.57 -6.74
CA SER A 208 -0.21 -2.03 -7.96
C SER A 208 -0.91 -0.70 -7.72
N LEU A 209 -1.52 -0.52 -6.55
CA LEU A 209 -2.19 0.74 -6.16
C LEU A 209 -1.18 1.89 -6.09
N ARG A 210 -0.09 1.69 -5.36
CA ARG A 210 0.99 2.69 -5.23
C ARG A 210 1.68 2.96 -6.56
N LYS A 211 1.78 1.96 -7.44
CA LYS A 211 2.28 2.14 -8.80
C LYS A 211 1.32 2.93 -9.69
N GLY A 212 0.00 2.69 -9.58
CA GLY A 212 -1.02 3.47 -10.27
C GLY A 212 -0.93 4.95 -9.93
N TYR A 213 -0.84 5.27 -8.64
CA TYR A 213 -0.58 6.65 -8.18
C TYR A 213 0.69 7.26 -8.78
N ALA A 214 1.80 6.53 -8.72
CA ALA A 214 3.08 6.98 -9.26
C ALA A 214 3.03 7.26 -10.77
N MET A 215 2.39 6.35 -11.52
CA MET A 215 2.22 6.45 -12.96
C MET A 215 1.34 7.66 -13.32
N ASN A 216 0.22 7.85 -12.63
CA ASN A 216 -0.67 8.98 -12.86
C ASN A 216 0.04 10.33 -12.66
N ILE A 217 0.86 10.47 -11.61
CA ILE A 217 1.66 11.69 -11.41
C ILE A 217 2.65 11.87 -12.56
N TYR A 218 3.34 10.80 -12.96
CA TYR A 218 4.32 10.89 -14.03
C TYR A 218 3.67 11.25 -15.38
N GLU A 219 2.55 10.64 -15.72
CA GLU A 219 1.80 10.94 -16.95
C GLU A 219 1.29 12.39 -16.96
N THR A 220 0.87 12.90 -15.80
CA THR A 220 0.38 14.29 -15.69
C THR A 220 1.50 15.32 -15.72
N THR A 221 2.68 15.01 -15.17
CA THR A 221 3.74 16.01 -14.91
C THR A 221 4.98 15.85 -15.78
N GLY A 222 5.24 14.65 -16.29
CA GLY A 222 6.49 14.28 -16.96
C GLY A 222 7.72 14.26 -16.05
N ASP A 223 7.59 14.50 -14.74
CA ASP A 223 8.73 14.70 -13.84
C ASP A 223 8.87 13.58 -12.80
N ILE A 224 9.91 12.76 -12.97
CA ILE A 224 10.22 11.67 -12.05
C ILE A 224 10.67 12.14 -10.66
N ASN A 225 11.23 13.35 -10.54
CA ASN A 225 11.62 13.90 -9.24
C ASN A 225 10.39 14.25 -8.42
N LYS A 226 9.37 14.84 -9.06
CA LYS A 226 8.07 15.05 -8.43
C LYS A 226 7.45 13.73 -7.98
N VAL A 227 7.49 12.68 -8.79
CA VAL A 227 7.03 11.33 -8.38
C VAL A 227 7.83 10.81 -7.17
N LYS A 228 9.16 10.98 -7.16
CA LYS A 228 10.03 10.57 -6.05
C LYS A 228 9.65 11.28 -4.75
N GLU A 229 9.46 12.60 -4.80
CA GLU A 229 9.05 13.43 -3.66
C GLU A 229 7.68 13.00 -3.13
N MET A 230 6.69 12.88 -4.01
CA MET A 230 5.34 12.46 -3.65
C MET A 230 5.33 11.05 -3.04
N LEU A 231 6.12 10.11 -3.54
CA LEU A 231 6.26 8.77 -2.94
C LEU A 231 7.14 8.74 -1.69
N GLY A 232 7.88 9.80 -1.37
CA GLY A 232 8.83 9.84 -0.26
C GLY A 232 10.01 8.87 -0.43
N HIS A 233 10.46 8.63 -1.67
CA HIS A 233 11.62 7.77 -1.95
C HIS A 233 12.94 8.53 -1.75
N SER A 234 13.97 7.82 -1.26
CA SER A 234 15.30 8.41 -1.06
C SER A 234 16.00 8.74 -2.38
N THR A 235 15.83 7.90 -3.41
CA THR A 235 16.48 8.09 -4.72
C THR A 235 15.53 7.87 -5.88
N VAL A 236 15.89 8.43 -7.04
CA VAL A 236 15.11 8.32 -8.29
C VAL A 236 15.10 6.88 -8.80
N GLU A 237 16.17 6.12 -8.56
CA GLU A 237 16.32 4.72 -8.99
C GLU A 237 15.23 3.83 -8.37
N ILE A 238 14.88 4.07 -7.10
CA ILE A 238 13.77 3.39 -6.44
C ILE A 238 12.45 3.74 -7.12
N THR A 239 12.27 5.00 -7.51
CA THR A 239 11.07 5.49 -8.19
C THR A 239 10.92 4.90 -9.59
N LYS A 240 12.00 4.71 -10.35
CA LYS A 240 11.97 4.07 -11.68
C LYS A 240 11.30 2.69 -11.67
N LEU A 241 11.40 1.95 -10.56
CA LEU A 241 10.74 0.64 -10.41
C LEU A 241 9.21 0.72 -10.37
N TYR A 242 8.64 1.89 -10.06
CA TYR A 242 7.20 2.11 -10.00
C TYR A 242 6.60 2.51 -11.36
N LEU A 243 7.41 3.07 -12.27
CA LEU A 243 7.01 3.54 -13.60
C LEU A 243 7.24 2.53 -14.74
N TRP A 244 7.88 1.39 -14.46
CA TRP A 244 8.15 0.36 -15.47
C TRP A 244 6.84 -0.31 -15.94
N PRO A 245 6.52 -0.32 -17.27
CA PRO A 245 7.36 -0.95 -18.29
C PRO A 245 7.88 -0.02 -19.39
N ILE A 246 9.19 0.26 -19.36
CA ILE A 246 9.93 1.12 -20.30
C ILE A 246 9.75 0.77 -21.80
N ARG A 247 9.28 -0.45 -22.13
CA ARG A 247 9.14 -0.88 -23.52
C ARG A 247 8.08 -0.07 -24.28
N THR A 248 6.95 0.26 -23.64
CA THR A 248 5.87 1.06 -24.23
C THR A 248 6.31 2.52 -24.44
N MET A 249 6.92 3.12 -23.41
CA MET A 249 7.42 4.51 -23.48
C MET A 249 8.52 4.70 -24.53
N LYS A 250 9.42 3.73 -24.71
CA LYS A 250 10.46 3.79 -25.77
C LYS A 250 9.84 3.75 -27.17
N HIS A 251 8.82 2.92 -27.38
CA HIS A 251 8.12 2.86 -28.65
C HIS A 251 7.39 4.16 -28.96
N GLU A 252 6.63 4.70 -28.01
CA GLU A 252 5.92 5.98 -28.17
C GLU A 252 6.87 7.16 -28.42
N ALA A 253 7.96 7.26 -27.65
CA ALA A 253 8.98 8.28 -27.85
C ALA A 253 9.62 8.19 -29.24
N SER A 254 9.91 6.96 -29.71
CA SER A 254 10.48 6.73 -31.04
C SER A 254 9.46 7.04 -32.15
N SER A 255 8.20 6.63 -31.99
CA SER A 255 7.11 6.95 -32.93
C SER A 255 6.84 8.45 -33.01
N GLY A 256 6.98 9.18 -31.91
CA GLY A 256 6.91 10.64 -31.89
C GLY A 256 8.00 11.32 -32.72
N LEU A 257 9.13 10.66 -32.98
CA LEU A 257 10.18 11.18 -33.87
C LEU A 257 9.77 11.15 -35.35
N ASN A 258 8.71 10.44 -35.72
CA ASN A 258 8.16 10.47 -37.08
C ASN A 258 7.77 11.89 -37.52
N LYS A 259 7.51 12.81 -36.57
CA LYS A 259 7.28 14.24 -36.88
C LYS A 259 8.46 14.94 -37.55
N PHE A 260 9.68 14.39 -37.40
CA PHE A 260 10.88 14.90 -38.06
C PHE A 260 11.12 14.27 -39.44
N ILE A 261 10.37 13.23 -39.80
CA ILE A 261 10.44 12.59 -41.12
C ILE A 261 9.33 13.17 -42.00
N ARG A 262 9.69 13.96 -43.01
CA ARG A 262 8.73 14.37 -44.05
C ARG A 262 8.37 13.14 -44.88
N LYS A 263 7.10 12.74 -44.87
CA LYS A 263 6.57 11.77 -45.83
C LYS A 263 6.64 12.42 -47.22
N ARG A 264 7.42 11.83 -48.12
CA ARG A 264 7.40 12.13 -49.56
C ARG A 264 6.33 11.29 -50.22
#